data_AF-A0A965YNL4-F1
#
_entry.id   AF-A0A965YNL4-F1
#
_cell.length_a   1.000
_cell.length_b   1.000
_cell.length_c   1.000
_cell.angle_alpha   90.00
_cell.angle_beta   90.00
_cell.angle_gamma   90.00
#
_symmetry.space_group_name_H-M   'P 1'
#
loop_
_entity.id
_entity.type
_entity.pdbx_description
1 polymer ?
#
loop_
_entity_poly.entity_id
_entity_poly.type
_entity_poly.pdbx_seq_one_letter_code
_entity_poly.pdbx_strand_id
1 'polypeptide(L)'
;MDTFKLLKLKYYFIHLILGTGSILFGGGILQAIIVEMINEYDSGSRVAYVCGIVACGALILYGVFEIFQAFHYEKRILKPLSKDERKQFIDELTDDVEMSIPSQAVMTKHYLLLPIRNSSFVRIFPKDYILACFQADIHKEKTATVVQMIIYDMDFKAVHVDIRGAGSSAMAGELYEKICESIPWIFHEDYDSFLAQSRKSGYRRKLVKQMEDAKMRFETGYSGDSEGEEEIQAMSEDAKERLNSDSLRQRFFSKKAK
;
A
#
# COMPACT_ATOMS: atom_id res chain seq x y z
N MET A 1 4.35 -2.16 -18.07
CA MET A 1 4.04 -3.59 -18.38
C MET A 1 5.13 -4.62 -17.97
N ASP A 2 6.42 -4.42 -18.27
CA ASP A 2 7.45 -5.48 -18.08
C ASP A 2 7.66 -5.90 -16.62
N THR A 3 7.66 -4.94 -15.69
CA THR A 3 7.89 -5.21 -14.27
C THR A 3 6.80 -6.08 -13.63
N PHE A 4 5.53 -5.84 -13.96
CA PHE A 4 4.42 -6.67 -13.45
C PHE A 4 4.46 -8.09 -14.02
N LYS A 5 4.74 -8.24 -15.32
CA LYS A 5 4.93 -9.56 -15.95
C LYS A 5 6.10 -10.31 -15.32
N LEU A 6 7.21 -9.62 -15.06
CA LEU A 6 8.39 -10.19 -14.45
C LEU A 6 8.16 -10.58 -12.97
N LEU A 7 7.40 -9.78 -12.22
CA LEU A 7 6.94 -10.09 -10.87
C LEU A 7 6.06 -11.36 -10.86
N LYS A 8 5.09 -11.44 -11.77
CA LYS A 8 4.24 -12.63 -11.96
C LYS A 8 5.07 -13.86 -12.31
N LEU A 9 6.03 -13.72 -13.24
CA LEU A 9 6.89 -14.81 -13.68
C LEU A 9 7.80 -15.32 -12.56
N LYS A 10 8.45 -14.40 -11.81
CA LYS A 10 9.30 -14.73 -10.67
C LYS A 10 8.51 -15.48 -9.59
N TYR A 11 7.33 -14.98 -9.25
CA TYR A 11 6.45 -15.64 -8.28
C TYR A 11 6.03 -17.03 -8.77
N TYR A 12 5.58 -17.13 -10.03
CA TYR A 12 5.21 -18.40 -10.64
C TYR A 12 6.34 -19.43 -10.55
N PHE A 13 7.56 -19.07 -10.95
CA PHE A 13 8.70 -20.00 -10.92
C PHE A 13 9.07 -20.43 -9.51
N ILE A 14 9.13 -19.51 -8.54
CA ILE A 14 9.50 -19.85 -7.15
C ILE A 14 8.53 -20.87 -6.58
N HIS A 15 7.22 -20.59 -6.69
CA HIS A 15 6.17 -21.46 -6.15
C HIS A 15 6.04 -22.78 -6.92
N LEU A 16 6.27 -22.77 -8.23
CA LEU A 16 6.26 -23.98 -9.05
C LEU A 16 7.45 -24.89 -8.68
N ILE A 17 8.67 -24.35 -8.63
CA ILE A 17 9.88 -25.12 -8.30
C ILE A 17 9.77 -25.69 -6.88
N LEU A 18 9.37 -24.87 -5.91
CA LEU A 18 9.20 -25.31 -4.53
C LEU A 18 8.12 -26.39 -4.44
N GLY A 19 6.97 -26.17 -5.09
CA GLY A 19 5.85 -27.11 -5.06
C GLY A 19 6.16 -28.44 -5.73
N THR A 20 6.70 -28.42 -6.96
CA THR A 20 7.11 -29.64 -7.66
C THR A 20 8.24 -30.34 -6.92
N GLY A 21 9.21 -29.60 -6.38
CA GLY A 21 10.30 -30.16 -5.58
C GLY A 21 9.79 -30.89 -4.33
N SER A 22 8.86 -30.28 -3.57
CA SER A 22 8.26 -30.91 -2.39
C SER A 22 7.46 -32.17 -2.72
N ILE A 23 6.70 -32.18 -3.83
CA ILE A 23 5.94 -33.36 -4.26
C ILE A 23 6.89 -34.49 -4.67
N LEU A 24 7.90 -34.21 -5.50
CA LEU A 24 8.85 -35.23 -5.96
C LEU A 24 9.65 -35.80 -4.79
N PHE A 25 10.12 -34.94 -3.89
CA PHE A 25 10.86 -35.36 -2.70
C PHE A 25 10.00 -36.19 -1.75
N GLY A 26 8.81 -35.70 -1.39
CA GLY A 26 7.87 -36.43 -0.53
C GLY A 26 7.39 -37.74 -1.15
N GLY A 27 7.12 -37.75 -2.46
CA GLY A 27 6.74 -38.95 -3.20
C GLY A 27 7.86 -39.98 -3.28
N GLY A 28 9.10 -39.54 -3.48
CA GLY A 28 10.27 -40.43 -3.52
C GLY A 28 10.53 -41.12 -2.17
N ILE A 29 10.45 -40.37 -1.06
CA ILE A 29 10.57 -40.95 0.29
C ILE A 29 9.41 -41.90 0.57
N LEU A 30 8.18 -41.52 0.22
CA LEU A 30 7.01 -42.39 0.41
C LEU A 30 7.16 -43.70 -0.36
N GLN A 31 7.63 -43.63 -1.61
CA GLN A 31 7.90 -44.82 -2.41
C GLN A 31 8.96 -45.71 -1.74
N ALA A 32 10.06 -45.13 -1.23
CA ALA A 32 11.09 -45.90 -0.52
C ALA A 32 10.52 -46.62 0.71
N ILE A 33 9.72 -45.92 1.53
CA ILE A 33 9.05 -46.50 2.71
C ILE A 33 8.11 -47.64 2.29
N ILE A 34 7.30 -47.45 1.26
CA ILE A 34 6.36 -48.48 0.79
C ILE A 34 7.12 -49.71 0.29
N VAL A 35 8.21 -49.52 -0.46
CA VAL A 35 9.04 -50.61 -0.98
C VAL A 35 9.67 -51.41 0.16
N GLU A 36 10.22 -50.73 1.17
CA GLU A 36 10.77 -51.36 2.36
C GLU A 36 9.68 -52.15 3.13
N MET A 37 8.51 -51.56 3.34
CA MET A 37 7.39 -52.24 4.01
C MET A 37 6.86 -53.47 3.26
N ILE A 38 7.00 -53.53 1.94
CA ILE A 38 6.55 -54.68 1.13
C ILE A 38 7.61 -55.79 1.13
N ASN A 39 8.89 -55.44 1.00
CA ASN A 39 9.96 -56.42 0.77
C ASN A 39 10.68 -56.84 2.06
N GLU A 40 10.88 -55.91 3.01
CA GLU A 40 11.77 -56.08 4.17
C GLU A 40 11.11 -55.50 5.44
N TYR A 41 9.83 -55.80 5.66
CA TYR A 41 9.08 -55.25 6.79
C TYR A 41 9.70 -55.58 8.15
N ASP A 42 10.24 -54.55 8.82
CA ASP A 42 10.68 -54.63 10.20
C ASP A 42 9.58 -54.23 11.20
N SER A 43 9.12 -55.19 12.00
CA SER A 43 8.13 -54.96 13.05
C SER A 43 8.59 -53.99 14.16
N GLY A 44 9.90 -53.87 14.40
CA GLY A 44 10.48 -52.94 15.36
C GLY A 44 10.35 -51.47 14.94
N SER A 45 10.23 -51.22 13.63
CA SER A 45 10.21 -49.90 13.02
C SER A 45 8.80 -49.37 12.69
N ARG A 46 7.75 -50.05 13.18
CA ARG A 46 6.33 -49.70 12.88
C ARG A 46 5.99 -48.22 13.08
N VAL A 47 6.45 -47.62 14.18
CA VAL A 47 6.18 -46.20 14.47
C VAL A 47 6.90 -45.28 13.47
N ALA A 48 8.12 -45.63 13.06
CA ALA A 48 8.89 -44.88 12.08
C ALA A 48 8.19 -44.86 10.72
N TYR A 49 7.64 -46.00 10.27
CA TYR A 49 6.86 -46.06 9.03
C TYR A 49 5.64 -45.15 9.07
N VAL A 50 4.86 -45.18 10.16
CA VAL A 50 3.67 -44.31 10.31
C VAL A 50 4.07 -42.84 10.30
N CYS A 51 5.06 -42.45 11.10
CA CYS A 51 5.55 -41.07 11.12
C CYS A 51 6.11 -40.63 9.76
N GLY A 52 6.83 -41.52 9.07
CA GLY A 52 7.38 -41.28 7.74
C GLY A 52 6.29 -41.06 6.69
N ILE A 53 5.26 -41.90 6.66
CA ILE A 53 4.10 -41.74 5.75
C ILE A 53 3.37 -40.42 6.03
N VAL A 54 3.15 -40.08 7.30
CA VAL A 54 2.50 -38.81 7.68
C VAL A 54 3.34 -37.60 7.24
N ALA A 55 4.65 -37.64 7.46
CA ALA A 55 5.56 -36.59 7.03
C ALA A 55 5.58 -36.43 5.51
N CYS A 56 5.60 -37.54 4.76
CA CYS A 56 5.51 -37.52 3.30
C CYS A 56 4.18 -36.93 2.82
N GLY A 57 3.07 -37.31 3.44
CA GLY A 57 1.76 -36.74 3.16
C GLY A 57 1.74 -35.22 3.37
N ALA A 58 2.32 -34.74 4.47
CA ALA A 58 2.43 -33.31 4.74
C ALA A 58 3.27 -32.57 3.69
N LEU A 59 4.41 -33.13 3.27
CA LEU A 59 5.27 -32.57 2.22
C LEU A 59 4.56 -32.50 0.86
N ILE A 60 3.84 -33.55 0.47
CA ILE A 60 3.07 -33.58 -0.77
C ILE A 60 1.95 -32.55 -0.73
N LEU A 61 1.19 -32.47 0.38
CA LEU A 61 0.13 -31.47 0.55
C LEU A 61 0.67 -30.04 0.49
N TYR A 62 1.82 -29.80 1.15
CA TYR A 62 2.52 -28.52 1.05
C TYR A 62 2.92 -28.21 -0.39
N GLY A 63 3.47 -29.18 -1.12
CA GLY A 63 3.84 -28.99 -2.52
C GLY A 63 2.63 -28.68 -3.44
N VAL A 64 1.49 -29.34 -3.23
CA VAL A 64 0.24 -29.03 -3.93
C VAL A 64 -0.23 -27.62 -3.62
N PHE A 65 -0.15 -27.19 -2.36
CA PHE A 65 -0.48 -25.83 -1.95
C PHE A 65 0.41 -24.80 -2.66
N GLU A 66 1.72 -25.05 -2.74
CA GLU A 66 2.69 -24.19 -3.46
C GLU A 66 2.36 -24.08 -4.96
N ILE A 67 2.05 -25.19 -5.63
CA ILE A 67 1.61 -25.18 -7.04
C ILE A 67 0.31 -24.37 -7.20
N PHE A 68 -0.65 -24.55 -6.29
CA PHE A 68 -1.87 -23.76 -6.30
C PHE A 68 -1.58 -22.26 -6.14
N GLN A 69 -0.58 -21.89 -5.35
CA GLN A 69 -0.12 -20.51 -5.25
C GLN A 69 0.37 -19.98 -6.60
N ALA A 70 1.24 -20.73 -7.29
CA ALA A 70 1.85 -20.32 -8.55
C ALA A 70 0.81 -19.84 -9.58
N PHE A 71 -0.32 -20.55 -9.71
CA PHE A 71 -1.38 -20.21 -10.67
C PHE A 71 -2.37 -19.15 -10.19
N HIS A 72 -2.42 -18.86 -8.89
CA HIS A 72 -3.39 -17.92 -8.30
C HIS A 72 -2.80 -16.57 -7.91
N TYR A 73 -1.64 -16.20 -8.45
CA TYR A 73 -0.94 -14.94 -8.16
C TYR A 73 -1.83 -13.70 -8.34
N GLU A 74 -2.42 -13.53 -9.54
CA GLU A 74 -3.23 -12.35 -9.86
C GLU A 74 -4.46 -12.25 -8.97
N LYS A 75 -5.16 -13.37 -8.74
CA LYS A 75 -6.34 -13.41 -7.89
C LYS A 75 -6.03 -12.97 -6.45
N ARG A 76 -4.81 -13.21 -5.95
CA ARG A 76 -4.39 -12.80 -4.61
C ARG A 76 -4.01 -11.34 -4.53
N ILE A 77 -3.21 -10.86 -5.48
CA ILE A 77 -2.74 -9.47 -5.47
C ILE A 77 -3.89 -8.51 -5.73
N LEU A 78 -4.80 -8.89 -6.62
CA LEU A 78 -5.99 -8.11 -6.96
C LEU A 78 -7.12 -8.32 -5.94
N LYS A 79 -6.99 -9.24 -4.98
CA LYS A 79 -8.01 -9.51 -3.96
C LYS A 79 -8.50 -8.25 -3.22
N PRO A 80 -7.63 -7.30 -2.83
CA PRO A 80 -8.04 -6.08 -2.14
C PRO A 80 -8.87 -5.13 -3.00
N LEU A 81 -8.75 -5.22 -4.33
CA LEU A 81 -9.43 -4.34 -5.28
C LEU A 81 -10.81 -4.89 -5.65
N SER A 82 -11.78 -3.99 -5.80
CA SER A 82 -13.08 -4.22 -6.42
C SER A 82 -12.94 -4.53 -7.93
N LYS A 83 -14.03 -4.97 -8.58
CA LYS A 83 -13.96 -5.34 -10.00
C LYS A 83 -13.57 -4.17 -10.92
N ASP A 84 -13.99 -2.95 -10.57
CA ASP A 84 -13.75 -1.77 -11.38
C ASP A 84 -12.33 -1.22 -11.14
N GLU A 85 -11.88 -1.17 -9.89
CA GLU A 85 -10.49 -0.83 -9.53
C GLU A 85 -9.48 -1.80 -10.18
N ARG A 86 -9.83 -3.08 -10.30
CA ARG A 86 -8.98 -4.06 -10.99
C ARG A 86 -8.79 -3.74 -12.47
N LYS A 87 -9.86 -3.35 -13.17
CA LYS A 87 -9.78 -2.98 -14.58
C LYS A 87 -8.94 -1.74 -14.74
N GLN A 88 -9.23 -0.72 -13.94
CA GLN A 88 -8.50 0.54 -13.94
C GLN A 88 -7.00 0.32 -13.68
N PHE A 89 -6.64 -0.50 -12.68
CA PHE A 89 -5.24 -0.82 -12.38
C PHE A 89 -4.54 -1.54 -13.55
N ILE A 90 -5.23 -2.48 -14.22
CA ILE A 90 -4.65 -3.20 -15.37
C ILE A 90 -4.46 -2.27 -16.57
N ASP A 91 -5.41 -1.37 -16.81
CA ASP A 91 -5.32 -0.37 -17.87
C ASP A 91 -4.13 0.58 -17.60
N GLU A 92 -4.02 1.10 -16.37
CA GLU A 92 -2.90 1.96 -15.95
C GLU A 92 -1.53 1.27 -16.01
N LEU A 93 -1.46 -0.04 -15.74
CA LEU A 93 -0.22 -0.81 -15.85
C LEU A 93 0.30 -0.91 -17.31
N THR A 94 -0.57 -0.67 -18.28
CA THR A 94 -0.27 -0.73 -19.71
C THR A 94 0.25 0.62 -20.20
N ASP A 95 -0.47 1.70 -19.89
CA ASP A 95 -0.25 3.01 -20.51
C ASP A 95 0.34 4.07 -19.56
N ASP A 96 0.11 3.98 -18.25
CA ASP A 96 0.33 5.08 -17.28
C ASP A 96 1.22 4.67 -16.08
N VAL A 97 2.37 4.05 -16.36
CA VAL A 97 3.37 3.74 -15.33
C VAL A 97 4.23 4.98 -15.05
N GLU A 98 4.03 5.60 -13.89
CA GLU A 98 4.81 6.75 -13.44
C GLU A 98 6.22 6.36 -12.97
N MET A 99 6.34 5.22 -12.29
CA MET A 99 7.61 4.72 -11.79
C MET A 99 7.59 3.18 -11.71
N SER A 100 8.74 2.57 -11.96
CA SER A 100 8.90 1.11 -11.84
C SER A 100 10.28 0.77 -11.28
N ILE A 101 10.31 0.08 -10.14
CA ILE A 101 11.50 -0.61 -9.65
C ILE A 101 11.47 -2.05 -10.17
N PRO A 102 12.44 -2.47 -10.99
CA PRO A 102 12.47 -3.81 -11.59
C PRO A 102 12.25 -4.93 -10.56
N SER A 103 11.33 -5.83 -10.90
CA SER A 103 10.95 -6.99 -10.07
C SER A 103 10.43 -6.68 -8.65
N GLN A 104 10.08 -5.45 -8.30
CA GLN A 104 9.76 -5.08 -6.91
C GLN A 104 8.55 -4.18 -6.76
N ALA A 105 8.57 -2.99 -7.37
CA ALA A 105 7.54 -1.98 -7.15
C ALA A 105 7.10 -1.35 -8.46
N VAL A 106 5.82 -0.97 -8.54
CA VAL A 106 5.26 -0.19 -9.64
C VAL A 106 4.35 0.88 -9.06
N MET A 107 4.51 2.10 -9.53
CA MET A 107 3.57 3.19 -9.26
C MET A 107 2.89 3.58 -10.56
N THR A 108 1.57 3.62 -10.52
CA THR A 108 0.72 4.18 -11.56
C THR A 108 0.06 5.46 -11.06
N LYS A 109 -0.75 6.09 -11.90
CA LYS A 109 -1.49 7.29 -11.53
C LYS A 109 -2.27 7.15 -10.23
N HIS A 110 -3.02 6.06 -10.04
CA HIS A 110 -3.89 5.89 -8.87
C HIS A 110 -3.46 4.79 -7.90
N TYR A 111 -2.47 3.96 -8.25
CA TYR A 111 -2.12 2.78 -7.45
C TYR A 111 -0.61 2.63 -7.20
N LEU A 112 -0.28 2.04 -6.05
CA LEU A 112 1.06 1.59 -5.68
C LEU A 112 1.08 0.08 -5.51
N LEU A 113 1.90 -0.61 -6.30
CA LEU A 113 2.24 -2.02 -6.13
C LEU A 113 3.57 -2.12 -5.40
N LEU A 114 3.57 -2.58 -4.14
CA LEU A 114 4.74 -2.52 -3.26
C LEU A 114 5.08 -3.88 -2.62
N PRO A 115 6.37 -4.20 -2.44
CA PRO A 115 6.82 -5.42 -1.76
C PRO A 115 6.67 -5.28 -0.24
N ILE A 116 5.77 -6.06 0.36
CA ILE A 116 5.53 -5.99 1.82
C ILE A 116 6.49 -6.91 2.58
N ARG A 117 7.05 -6.39 3.68
CA ARG A 117 7.85 -7.16 4.65
C ARG A 117 7.06 -8.33 5.21
N ASN A 118 7.68 -9.51 5.27
CA ASN A 118 7.07 -10.78 5.69
C ASN A 118 5.97 -11.31 4.76
N SER A 119 5.81 -10.72 3.58
CA SER A 119 4.94 -11.22 2.52
C SER A 119 5.79 -11.72 1.36
N SER A 120 5.52 -12.94 0.88
CA SER A 120 6.12 -13.45 -0.36
C SER A 120 5.58 -12.76 -1.61
N PHE A 121 4.63 -11.82 -1.46
CA PHE A 121 3.93 -11.15 -2.53
C PHE A 121 3.90 -9.62 -2.34
N VAL A 122 3.82 -8.93 -3.46
CA VAL A 122 3.54 -7.49 -3.54
C VAL A 122 2.06 -7.21 -3.25
N ARG A 123 1.72 -6.05 -2.71
CA ARG A 123 0.34 -5.62 -2.47
C ARG A 123 0.05 -4.33 -3.21
N ILE A 124 -1.19 -4.20 -3.66
CA ILE A 124 -1.68 -2.97 -4.28
C ILE A 124 -2.33 -2.09 -3.22
N PHE A 125 -1.99 -0.81 -3.26
CA PHE A 125 -2.57 0.27 -2.47
C PHE A 125 -3.15 1.33 -3.41
N PRO A 126 -4.45 1.63 -3.33
CA PRO A 126 -4.97 2.87 -3.90
C PRO A 126 -4.28 4.06 -3.21
N LYS A 127 -3.79 5.03 -3.98
CA LYS A 127 -3.12 6.22 -3.44
C LYS A 127 -4.03 7.00 -2.48
N ASP A 128 -5.33 7.03 -2.77
CA ASP A 128 -6.36 7.66 -1.94
C ASP A 128 -6.54 7.03 -0.56
N TYR A 129 -6.04 5.80 -0.37
CA TYR A 129 -6.14 5.09 0.90
C TYR A 129 -4.87 5.22 1.75
N ILE A 130 -3.88 5.98 1.27
CA ILE A 130 -2.62 6.21 1.98
C ILE A 130 -2.77 7.45 2.85
N LEU A 131 -2.51 7.27 4.14
CA LEU A 131 -2.54 8.35 5.12
C LEU A 131 -1.14 8.96 5.33
N ALA A 132 -0.11 8.12 5.37
CA ALA A 132 1.25 8.56 5.65
C ALA A 132 2.29 7.64 5.01
N CYS A 133 3.45 8.19 4.67
CA CYS A 133 4.59 7.45 4.16
C CYS A 133 5.88 7.98 4.82
N PHE A 134 6.65 7.08 5.43
CA PHE A 134 7.91 7.44 6.10
C PHE A 134 9.01 6.51 5.64
N GLN A 135 10.20 7.06 5.38
CA GLN A 135 11.39 6.26 5.15
C GLN A 135 12.11 6.07 6.49
N ALA A 136 12.27 4.82 6.93
CA ALA A 136 12.87 4.52 8.24
C ALA A 136 14.37 4.82 8.28
N ASP A 137 15.02 4.98 7.12
CA ASP A 137 16.45 5.24 7.01
C ASP A 137 16.74 6.72 6.70
N ILE A 138 16.85 7.53 7.75
CA ILE A 138 17.40 8.90 7.67
C ILE A 138 18.92 8.89 7.39
N HIS A 139 19.58 7.72 7.37
CA HIS A 139 21.04 7.63 7.20
C HIS A 139 21.47 6.72 6.04
N LYS A 140 21.86 7.41 4.97
CA LYS A 140 22.75 7.11 3.83
C LYS A 140 23.82 6.02 4.05
N GLU A 141 23.46 4.78 4.36
CA GLU A 141 24.37 3.66 4.14
C GLU A 141 24.28 3.23 2.68
N LYS A 142 25.28 3.63 1.87
CA LYS A 142 25.43 3.24 0.46
C LYS A 142 25.46 1.71 0.23
N THR A 143 25.59 0.92 1.30
CA THR A 143 25.72 -0.54 1.32
C THR A 143 24.50 -1.28 1.88
N ALA A 144 23.42 -0.57 2.27
CA ALA A 144 22.22 -1.24 2.78
C ALA A 144 21.63 -2.14 1.68
N THR A 145 21.50 -3.45 1.95
CA THR A 145 20.92 -4.43 1.02
C THR A 145 19.39 -4.48 1.08
N VAL A 146 18.81 -3.84 2.11
CA VAL A 146 17.37 -3.71 2.33
C VAL A 146 17.11 -2.32 2.92
N VAL A 147 16.21 -1.56 2.32
CA VAL A 147 15.72 -0.29 2.87
C VAL A 147 14.24 -0.39 3.16
N GLN A 148 13.85 0.11 4.32
CA GLN A 148 12.48 0.00 4.83
C GLN A 148 11.74 1.33 4.72
N MET A 149 10.61 1.28 4.01
CA MET A 149 9.60 2.34 4.04
C MET A 149 8.40 1.86 4.85
N ILE A 150 7.70 2.77 5.51
CA ILE A 150 6.52 2.50 6.32
C ILE A 150 5.38 3.31 5.73
N ILE A 151 4.34 2.61 5.28
CA ILE A 151 3.11 3.23 4.78
C ILE A 151 2.00 2.97 5.79
N TYR A 152 1.28 4.01 6.16
CA TYR A 152 0.05 3.90 6.93
C TYR A 152 -1.14 4.04 6.01
N ASP A 153 -2.09 3.13 6.15
CA ASP A 153 -3.40 3.28 5.54
C ASP A 153 -4.34 4.15 6.39
N MET A 154 -5.53 4.47 5.85
CA MET A 154 -6.56 5.23 6.55
C MET A 154 -7.05 4.57 7.86
N ASP A 155 -6.86 3.25 8.01
CA ASP A 155 -7.17 2.51 9.23
C ASP A 155 -6.02 2.56 10.27
N PHE A 156 -4.96 3.33 10.00
CA PHE A 156 -3.74 3.41 10.80
C PHE A 156 -2.97 2.09 10.91
N LYS A 157 -3.11 1.19 9.93
CA LYS A 157 -2.30 -0.03 9.87
C LYS A 157 -0.98 0.28 9.19
N ALA A 158 0.11 -0.07 9.87
CA ALA A 158 1.46 0.07 9.32
C ALA A 158 1.76 -1.08 8.36
N VAL A 159 2.23 -0.72 7.16
CA VAL A 159 2.74 -1.62 6.14
C VAL A 159 4.21 -1.31 5.94
N HIS A 160 5.06 -2.26 6.30
CA HIS A 160 6.49 -2.17 6.04
C HIS A 160 6.77 -2.64 4.61
N VAL A 161 7.49 -1.82 3.85
CA VAL A 161 7.87 -2.06 2.47
C VAL A 161 9.38 -2.27 2.42
N ASP A 162 9.81 -3.40 1.87
CA ASP A 162 11.23 -3.77 1.78
C ASP A 162 11.68 -3.66 0.32
N ILE A 163 12.49 -2.64 -0.01
CA ILE A 163 13.22 -2.59 -1.28
C ILE A 163 14.56 -3.30 -1.09
N ARG A 164 14.85 -4.31 -1.92
CA ARG A 164 16.00 -5.22 -1.76
C ARG A 164 16.95 -5.17 -2.97
N GLY A 165 18.21 -5.51 -2.75
CA GLY A 165 19.21 -5.68 -3.80
C GLY A 165 20.21 -4.53 -3.90
N ALA A 166 21.15 -4.63 -4.84
CA ALA A 166 22.17 -3.61 -5.05
C ALA A 166 21.53 -2.27 -5.46
N GLY A 167 21.90 -1.19 -4.78
CA GLY A 167 21.31 0.14 -5.02
C GLY A 167 19.92 0.34 -4.40
N SER A 168 19.45 -0.57 -3.53
CA SER A 168 18.13 -0.45 -2.90
C SER A 168 17.92 0.84 -2.14
N SER A 169 18.97 1.43 -1.55
CA SER A 169 18.89 2.73 -0.89
C SER A 169 18.53 3.87 -1.84
N ALA A 170 19.16 3.92 -3.03
CA ALA A 170 18.84 4.92 -4.03
C ALA A 170 17.43 4.71 -4.59
N MET A 171 17.07 3.46 -4.91
CA MET A 171 15.75 3.13 -5.45
C MET A 171 14.63 3.40 -4.44
N ALA A 172 14.85 3.14 -3.15
CA ALA A 172 13.89 3.44 -2.09
C ALA A 172 13.75 4.94 -1.86
N GLY A 173 14.85 5.70 -1.91
CA GLY A 173 14.81 7.16 -1.84
C GLY A 173 14.03 7.77 -3.01
N GLU A 174 14.31 7.35 -4.23
CA GLU A 174 13.59 7.81 -5.43
C GLU A 174 12.09 7.45 -5.36
N LEU A 175 11.75 6.25 -4.89
CA LEU A 175 10.36 5.85 -4.71
C LEU A 175 9.66 6.68 -3.63
N TYR A 176 10.34 6.93 -2.51
CA TYR A 176 9.80 7.76 -1.43
C TYR A 176 9.55 9.19 -1.91
N GLU A 177 10.55 9.82 -2.56
CA GLU A 177 10.42 11.16 -3.13
C GLU A 177 9.25 11.22 -4.12
N LYS A 178 9.14 10.23 -5.02
CA LYS A 178 8.07 10.18 -6.01
C LYS A 178 6.68 9.97 -5.41
N ILE A 179 6.58 9.18 -4.32
CA ILE A 179 5.33 9.04 -3.57
C ILE A 179 4.94 10.39 -2.93
N CYS A 180 5.90 11.08 -2.30
CA CYS A 180 5.63 12.37 -1.66
C CYS A 180 5.27 13.46 -2.69
N GLU A 181 5.89 13.46 -3.87
CA GLU A 181 5.52 14.36 -4.98
C GLU A 181 4.12 14.08 -5.52
N SER A 182 3.76 12.79 -5.68
CA SER A 182 2.49 12.41 -6.30
C SER A 182 1.30 12.48 -5.34
N ILE A 183 1.55 12.46 -4.03
CA ILE A 183 0.52 12.48 -2.98
C ILE A 183 0.90 13.48 -1.88
N PRO A 184 1.06 14.79 -2.18
CA PRO A 184 1.66 15.77 -1.26
C PRO A 184 0.84 16.06 -0.01
N TRP A 185 -0.40 15.58 0.07
CA TRP A 185 -1.28 15.76 1.22
C TRP A 185 -1.08 14.71 2.33
N ILE A 186 -0.28 13.66 2.10
CA ILE A 186 -0.03 12.63 3.12
C ILE A 186 1.01 13.10 4.14
N PHE A 187 1.01 12.50 5.32
CA PHE A 187 2.06 12.78 6.31
C PHE A 187 3.37 12.08 5.92
N HIS A 188 4.47 12.84 5.78
CA HIS A 188 5.76 12.27 5.44
C HIS A 188 6.98 12.91 6.16
N GLU A 189 6.80 14.00 6.90
CA GLU A 189 7.91 14.76 7.51
C GLU A 189 8.28 14.31 8.94
N ASP A 190 7.31 14.20 9.85
CA ASP A 190 7.56 13.92 11.28
C ASP A 190 6.90 12.59 11.71
N TYR A 191 7.69 11.52 11.63
CA TYR A 191 7.26 10.18 12.00
C TYR A 191 6.87 10.07 13.49
N ASP A 192 7.67 10.64 14.39
CA ASP A 192 7.47 10.49 15.83
C ASP A 192 6.22 11.23 16.31
N SER A 193 5.98 12.43 15.80
CA SER A 193 4.76 13.19 16.07
C SER A 193 3.52 12.48 15.51
N PHE A 194 3.59 11.99 14.26
CA PHE A 194 2.51 11.21 13.67
C PHE A 194 2.21 9.94 14.50
N LEU A 195 3.25 9.22 14.94
CA LEU A 195 3.11 8.02 15.75
C LEU A 195 2.50 8.31 17.12
N ALA A 196 2.88 9.43 17.75
CA ALA A 196 2.32 9.86 19.03
C ALA A 196 0.83 10.21 18.92
N GLN A 197 0.43 10.88 17.83
CA GLN A 197 -0.94 11.28 17.58
C GLN A 197 -1.82 10.10 17.15
N SER A 198 -1.32 9.23 16.27
CA SER A 198 -2.06 8.04 15.78
C SER A 198 -2.40 7.02 16.87
N ARG A 199 -1.76 7.05 18.05
CA ARG A 199 -2.12 6.16 19.17
C ARG A 199 -3.41 6.57 19.88
N LYS A 200 -3.89 7.80 19.70
CA LYS A 200 -5.07 8.34 20.39
C LYS A 200 -6.27 8.44 19.43
N SER A 201 -7.39 7.79 19.77
CA SER A 201 -8.58 7.71 18.89
C SER A 201 -9.14 9.08 18.48
N GLY A 202 -9.15 10.06 19.37
CA GLY A 202 -9.60 11.42 19.06
C GLY A 202 -8.67 12.19 18.11
N TYR A 203 -7.38 11.84 18.09
CA TYR A 203 -6.39 12.45 17.19
C TYR A 203 -6.36 11.77 15.82
N ARG A 204 -6.67 10.46 15.75
CA ARG A 204 -6.84 9.76 14.45
C ARG A 204 -7.83 10.45 13.52
N ARG A 205 -9.00 10.83 14.04
CA ARG A 205 -10.01 11.56 13.24
C ARG A 205 -9.49 12.92 12.76
N LYS A 206 -8.67 13.60 13.58
CA LYS A 206 -8.05 14.87 13.19
C LYS A 206 -7.03 14.68 12.08
N LEU A 207 -6.18 13.65 12.16
CA LEU A 207 -5.18 13.34 11.13
C LEU A 207 -5.85 13.03 9.78
N VAL A 208 -6.89 12.20 9.78
CA VAL A 208 -7.67 11.90 8.57
C VAL A 208 -8.26 13.19 7.99
N LYS A 209 -8.91 14.01 8.82
CA LYS A 209 -9.48 15.29 8.38
C LYS A 209 -8.42 16.24 7.82
N GLN A 210 -7.27 16.36 8.48
CA GLN A 210 -6.17 17.22 8.01
C GLN A 210 -5.65 16.79 6.63
N MET A 211 -5.52 15.48 6.41
CA MET A 211 -5.12 14.92 5.13
C MET A 211 -6.19 15.17 4.06
N GLU A 212 -7.48 14.94 4.36
CA GLU A 212 -8.59 15.21 3.44
C GLU A 212 -8.68 16.71 3.08
N ASP A 213 -8.55 17.60 4.06
CA ASP A 213 -8.53 19.05 3.85
C ASP A 213 -7.33 19.46 2.97
N ALA A 214 -6.14 18.88 3.20
CA ALA A 214 -4.95 19.12 2.38
C ALA A 214 -5.11 18.60 0.95
N LYS A 215 -5.72 17.42 0.78
CA LYS A 215 -6.04 16.84 -0.53
C LYS A 215 -7.00 17.75 -1.31
N MET A 216 -8.09 18.18 -0.67
CA MET A 216 -9.05 19.09 -1.29
C MET A 216 -8.40 20.39 -1.76
N ARG A 217 -7.57 21.02 -0.91
CA ARG A 217 -6.81 22.24 -1.27
C ARG A 217 -5.93 22.04 -2.50
N PHE A 218 -5.25 20.90 -2.56
CA PHE A 218 -4.36 20.58 -3.67
C PHE A 218 -5.12 20.31 -4.98
N GLU A 219 -6.20 19.52 -4.93
CA GLU A 219 -6.96 19.13 -6.13
C GLU A 219 -7.79 20.27 -6.72
N THR A 220 -8.33 21.15 -5.87
CA THR A 220 -9.26 22.21 -6.29
C THR A 220 -8.60 23.60 -6.34
N GLY A 221 -7.39 23.75 -5.81
CA GLY A 221 -6.77 25.06 -5.57
C GLY A 221 -7.50 25.89 -4.51
N TYR A 222 -8.44 25.29 -3.78
CA TYR A 222 -9.31 25.98 -2.82
C TYR A 222 -8.54 26.30 -1.53
N SER A 223 -8.05 27.53 -1.38
CA SER A 223 -7.60 28.04 -0.09
C SER A 223 -8.80 28.63 0.65
N GLY A 224 -9.15 28.10 1.84
CA GLY A 224 -10.24 28.65 2.68
C GLY A 224 -10.07 30.12 3.09
N ASP A 225 -8.95 30.76 2.74
CA ASP A 225 -8.74 32.21 2.89
C ASP A 225 -9.56 33.04 1.89
N SER A 226 -10.03 32.48 0.77
CA SER A 226 -10.82 33.23 -0.22
C SER A 226 -12.24 33.55 0.26
N GLU A 227 -12.89 32.66 1.01
CA GLU A 227 -14.18 32.97 1.65
C GLU A 227 -14.02 33.94 2.83
N GLY A 228 -12.92 33.83 3.59
CA GLY A 228 -12.61 34.79 4.65
C GLY A 228 -12.41 36.20 4.10
N GLU A 229 -11.70 36.35 2.99
CA GLU A 229 -11.50 37.64 2.33
C GLU A 229 -12.76 38.14 1.61
N GLU A 230 -13.54 37.26 0.96
CA GLU A 230 -14.81 37.61 0.31
C GLU A 230 -15.89 37.99 1.33
N GLU A 231 -16.00 37.31 2.48
CA GLU A 231 -16.91 37.70 3.57
C GLU A 231 -16.44 39.00 4.25
N ILE A 232 -15.14 39.18 4.47
CA ILE A 232 -14.60 40.45 5.01
C ILE A 232 -14.81 41.59 4.02
N GLN A 233 -14.67 41.36 2.71
CA GLN A 233 -14.99 42.36 1.68
C GLN A 233 -16.48 42.66 1.63
N ALA A 234 -17.34 41.65 1.62
CA ALA A 234 -18.80 41.83 1.62
C ALA A 234 -19.27 42.57 2.89
N MET A 235 -18.70 42.24 4.06
CA MET A 235 -18.96 42.97 5.32
C MET A 235 -18.39 44.40 5.28
N SER A 236 -17.23 44.62 4.65
CA SER A 236 -16.64 45.95 4.47
C SER A 236 -17.46 46.83 3.53
N GLU A 237 -18.00 46.26 2.46
CA GLU A 237 -18.87 46.92 1.50
C GLU A 237 -20.24 47.25 2.11
N ASP A 238 -20.88 46.32 2.83
CA ASP A 238 -22.12 46.58 3.58
C ASP A 238 -21.89 47.63 4.69
N ALA A 239 -20.74 47.62 5.37
CA ALA A 239 -20.38 48.66 6.34
C ALA A 239 -20.20 50.03 5.68
N LYS A 240 -19.55 50.11 4.51
CA LYS A 240 -19.40 51.35 3.73
C LYS A 240 -20.75 51.87 3.24
N GLU A 241 -21.65 50.99 2.80
CA GLU A 241 -22.98 51.37 2.33
C GLU A 241 -23.87 51.91 3.47
N ARG A 242 -23.74 51.34 4.68
CA ARG A 242 -24.42 51.82 5.90
C ARG A 242 -23.87 53.14 6.44
N LEU A 243 -22.59 53.42 6.20
CA LEU A 243 -21.93 54.67 6.60
C LEU A 243 -22.04 55.77 5.53
N ASN A 244 -22.58 55.46 4.35
CA ASN A 244 -22.73 56.42 3.27
C ASN A 244 -23.80 57.47 3.63
N SER A 245 -23.43 58.75 3.53
CA SER A 245 -24.24 59.86 4.05
C SER A 245 -25.61 60.02 3.37
N ASP A 246 -25.75 59.50 2.15
CA ASP A 246 -27.00 59.51 1.38
C ASP A 246 -28.01 58.43 1.84
N SER A 247 -27.54 57.25 2.26
CA SER A 247 -28.40 56.16 2.77
C SER A 247 -28.93 56.48 4.18
N LEU A 248 -28.14 57.18 5.00
CA LEU A 248 -28.57 57.73 6.28
C LEU A 248 -29.64 58.80 6.12
N ARG A 249 -29.47 59.74 5.16
CA ARG A 249 -30.49 60.77 4.89
C ARG A 249 -31.82 60.14 4.46
N GLN A 250 -31.83 59.16 3.55
CA GLN A 250 -33.07 58.48 3.14
C GLN A 250 -33.76 57.75 4.31
N ARG A 251 -33.01 57.09 5.20
CA ARG A 251 -33.58 56.44 6.40
C ARG A 251 -34.14 57.44 7.42
N PHE A 252 -33.52 58.61 7.57
CA PHE A 252 -34.03 59.67 8.45
C PHE A 252 -35.30 60.35 7.91
N PHE A 253 -35.43 60.52 6.59
CA PHE A 253 -36.65 61.05 5.98
C PHE A 253 -37.80 60.02 5.90
N SER A 254 -37.48 58.73 5.78
CA SER A 254 -38.47 57.63 5.79
C SER A 254 -39.16 57.45 7.16
N LYS A 255 -38.45 57.69 8.28
CA LYS A 255 -39.03 57.53 9.64
C LYS A 255 -39.95 58.68 10.08
N LYS A 256 -40.02 59.79 9.35
CA LYS A 256 -40.93 60.92 9.66
C LYS A 256 -42.28 60.85 8.94
N ALA A 257 -42.51 59.82 8.12
CA ALA A 257 -43.79 59.58 7.46
C ALA A 257 -44.46 58.33 8.04
N LYS A 258 -44.93 58.44 9.29
CA LYS A 258 -46.01 57.62 9.86
C LYS A 258 -46.67 58.37 10.99
#